data_AF-A0A7C1L124-F1
#
_entry.id   AF-A0A7C1L124-F1
#
_cell.length_a   1.000
_cell.length_b   1.000
_cell.length_c   1.000
_cell.angle_alpha   90.00
_cell.angle_beta   90.00
_cell.angle_gamma   90.00
#
_symmetry.space_group_name_H-M   'P 1'
#
loop_
_entity.id
_entity.type
_entity.pdbx_description
1 polymer ?
#
loop_
_entity_poly.entity_id
_entity_poly.type
_entity_poly.pdbx_seq_one_letter_code
_entity_poly.pdbx_strand_id
1 'polypeptide(L)' 'MKLLDTKQVRILKLVDRDKGLDEWVLISKQLFPILLKIMPKELIEFDEMGMRVRLTKEGNGVVKAMPWLTG' A
#
# COMPACT_ATOMS: atom_id res chain seq x y z
N MET A 1 16.70 -0.06 7.29
CA MET A 1 15.51 0.27 6.49
C MET A 1 15.87 0.10 5.02
N LYS A 2 15.24 -0.84 4.30
CA LYS A 2 15.50 -1.02 2.86
C LYS A 2 14.91 0.19 2.14
N LEU A 3 15.68 0.83 1.26
CA LEU A 3 15.18 1.96 0.48
C LEU A 3 14.00 1.49 -0.38
N LEU A 4 12.87 2.20 -0.32
CA LEU A 4 11.73 1.92 -1.17
C LEU A 4 12.05 2.33 -2.60
N ASP A 5 11.75 1.45 -3.56
CA ASP A 5 11.86 1.79 -4.97
C ASP A 5 10.69 2.67 -5.43
N THR A 6 10.84 3.29 -6.61
CA THR A 6 9.82 4.20 -7.17
C THR A 6 8.46 3.53 -7.36
N LYS A 7 8.41 2.21 -7.63
CA LYS A 7 7.14 1.48 -7.81
C LYS A 7 6.45 1.27 -6.47
N GLN A 8 7.18 0.85 -5.45
CA GLN A 8 6.67 0.66 -4.08
C GLN A 8 6.13 1.98 -3.53
N VAL A 9 6.89 3.06 -3.71
CA VAL A 9 6.46 4.41 -3.33
C VAL A 9 5.14 4.77 -4.02
N ARG A 10 5.05 4.57 -5.34
CA ARG A 10 3.82 4.85 -6.10
C ARG A 10 2.63 4.01 -5.63
N ILE A 11 2.86 2.76 -5.22
CA ILE A 11 1.80 1.91 -4.67
C ILE A 11 1.31 2.45 -3.33
N LEU A 12 2.20 2.83 -2.41
CA LEU A 12 1.79 3.41 -1.13
C LEU A 12 0.93 4.67 -1.33
N LYS A 13 1.32 5.53 -2.30
CA LYS A 13 0.51 6.70 -2.71
C LYS A 13 -0.89 6.31 -3.16
N LEU A 14 -0.98 5.33 -4.07
CA LEU A 14 -2.25 4.90 -4.62
C LEU A 14 -3.15 4.29 -3.54
N VAL A 15 -2.58 3.49 -2.64
CA VAL A 15 -3.36 2.92 -1.53
C VAL A 15 -3.84 4.01 -0.59
N ASP A 16 -3.00 4.99 -0.24
CA ASP A 16 -3.41 6.09 0.63
C ASP A 16 -4.50 6.98 0.01
N ARG A 17 -4.38 7.25 -1.30
CA ARG A 17 -5.29 8.12 -2.05
C ARG A 17 -6.65 7.47 -2.31
N ASP A 18 -6.66 6.18 -2.63
CA ASP A 18 -7.87 5.48 -3.09
C ASP A 18 -8.59 4.75 -1.94
N LYS A 19 -8.09 4.84 -0.69
CA LYS A 19 -8.70 4.16 0.47
C LYS A 19 -10.09 4.70 0.78
N GLY A 20 -11.02 3.77 1.04
CA GLY A 20 -12.37 4.09 1.51
C GLY A 20 -12.39 4.54 2.97
N LEU A 21 -13.60 4.78 3.50
CA LEU A 21 -13.81 5.08 4.92
C LEU A 21 -13.33 3.97 5.86
N ASP A 22 -13.25 2.73 5.36
CA ASP A 22 -12.74 1.56 6.07
C ASP A 22 -11.23 1.35 5.90
N GLU A 23 -10.53 2.32 5.28
CA GLU A 23 -9.10 2.31 4.95
C GLU A 23 -8.67 1.22 3.94
N TRP A 24 -9.61 0.48 3.36
CA TRP A 24 -9.34 -0.56 2.38
C TRP A 24 -9.47 -0.07 0.95
N VAL A 25 -8.62 -0.60 0.07
CA VAL A 25 -8.65 -0.39 -1.39
C VAL A 25 -8.93 -1.71 -2.08
N LEU A 26 -9.93 -1.72 -2.97
CA LEU A 26 -10.20 -2.87 -3.83
C LEU A 26 -9.10 -3.02 -4.88
N ILE A 27 -8.57 -4.23 -5.03
CA ILE A 27 -7.58 -4.56 -6.06
C ILE A 27 -8.08 -5.72 -6.93
N SER A 28 -7.61 -5.76 -8.17
CA SER A 28 -7.88 -6.92 -9.02
C SER A 28 -7.12 -8.15 -8.51
N LYS A 29 -7.69 -9.34 -8.68
CA LYS A 29 -7.03 -10.61 -8.33
C LYS A 29 -5.67 -10.80 -9.02
N GLN A 30 -5.47 -10.17 -10.17
CA GLN A 30 -4.20 -10.21 -10.91
C GLN A 30 -3.11 -9.34 -10.24
N LEU A 31 -3.49 -8.27 -9.55
CA LEU A 31 -2.56 -7.40 -8.85
C LEU A 31 -2.08 -8.01 -7.53
N PHE A 32 -2.90 -8.83 -6.86
CA PHE A 32 -2.54 -9.47 -5.60
C PHE A 32 -1.16 -10.17 -5.61
N PRO A 33 -0.85 -11.12 -6.52
CA PRO A 33 0.44 -11.80 -6.53
C PRO A 33 1.61 -10.86 -6.87
N ILE A 34 1.34 -9.79 -7.63
CA ILE A 34 2.36 -8.78 -7.98
C ILE A 34 2.70 -7.96 -6.74
N LEU A 35 1.68 -7.44 -6.05
CA LEU A 35 1.83 -6.65 -4.83
C LEU A 35 2.50 -7.47 -3.73
N LEU A 36 2.11 -8.74 -3.55
CA LEU A 36 2.71 -9.64 -2.56
C LEU A 36 4.22 -9.85 -2.80
N LYS A 37 4.68 -9.81 -4.07
CA LYS A 37 6.09 -9.98 -4.43
C LYS A 37 6.91 -8.70 -4.24
N ILE A 38 6.33 -7.54 -4.55
CA ILE A 38 7.09 -6.28 -4.60
C ILE A 38 6.94 -5.45 -3.33
N MET A 39 5.85 -5.59 -2.58
CA MET A 39 5.59 -4.75 -1.41
C MET A 39 6.10 -5.42 -0.13
N PRO A 40 6.78 -4.65 0.75
CA PRO A 40 7.10 -5.13 2.09
C PRO A 40 5.80 -5.36 2.89
N LYS A 41 5.72 -6.50 3.58
CA LYS A 41 4.54 -6.88 4.39
C LYS A 41 4.37 -5.97 5.61
N GLU A 42 5.43 -5.29 6.00
CA GLU A 42 5.43 -4.33 7.09
C GLU A 42 4.66 -3.06 6.71
N LEU A 43 4.51 -2.74 5.41
CA LEU A 43 3.90 -1.50 4.93
C LEU A 43 2.47 -1.65 4.42
N ILE A 44 2.11 -2.83 3.92
CA ILE A 44 0.75 -3.13 3.45
C ILE A 44 0.27 -4.46 3.99
N GLU A 45 -1.04 -4.59 4.12
CA GLU A 45 -1.70 -5.86 4.41
C GLU A 45 -2.89 -6.08 3.49
N PHE A 46 -3.24 -7.35 3.32
CA PHE A 46 -4.33 -7.79 2.47
C PHE A 46 -5.44 -8.39 3.33
N ASP A 47 -6.67 -8.34 2.83
CA ASP A 47 -7.76 -9.11 3.42
C ASP A 47 -7.58 -10.62 3.20
N GLU A 48 -8.39 -11.43 3.87
CA GLU A 48 -8.30 -12.90 3.82
C GLU A 48 -8.47 -13.45 2.40
N MET A 49 -9.18 -12.73 1.54
CA MET A 49 -9.46 -13.11 0.15
C MET A 49 -8.42 -12.60 -0.85
N GLY A 50 -7.47 -11.75 -0.43
CA GLY A 50 -6.51 -11.09 -1.31
C GLY A 50 -7.15 -10.14 -2.34
N MET A 51 -8.34 -9.61 -2.03
CA MET A 51 -9.12 -8.72 -2.88
C MET A 51 -9.03 -7.26 -2.45
N ARG A 52 -8.60 -7.01 -1.22
CA ARG A 52 -8.43 -5.66 -0.67
C ARG A 52 -7.03 -5.50 -0.11
N VAL A 53 -6.49 -4.29 -0.21
CA VAL A 53 -5.22 -3.90 0.38
C VAL A 53 -5.40 -2.65 1.23
N ARG A 54 -4.69 -2.55 2.34
CA ARG A 54 -4.58 -1.30 3.11
C ARG A 54 -3.16 -1.06 3.58
N LEU A 55 -2.89 0.18 3.98
CA LEU A 55 -1.63 0.52 4.64
C LEU A 55 -1.66 -0.02 6.08
N THR A 56 -0.54 -0.58 6.52
CA THR A 56 -0.32 -0.87 7.94
C THR A 56 -0.10 0.43 8.71
N LYS A 57 0.08 0.34 10.04
CA LYS A 57 0.53 1.48 10.85
C LYS A 57 1.86 2.05 10.36
N GLU A 58 2.81 1.20 9.96
CA GLU A 58 4.11 1.63 9.44
C GLU A 58 3.97 2.25 8.04
N GLY A 59 3.18 1.65 7.15
CA GLY A 59 2.88 2.21 5.83
C GLY A 59 2.27 3.61 5.92
N ASN A 60 1.30 3.80 6.83
CA ASN A 60 0.74 5.12 7.13
C ASN A 60 1.80 6.09 7.67
N GLY A 61 2.71 5.63 8.51
CA GLY A 61 3.84 6.43 9.00
C GLY A 61 4.76 6.91 7.88
N VAL A 62 5.09 6.03 6.94
CA VAL A 62 5.91 6.36 5.77
C VAL A 62 5.24 7.41 4.89
N VAL A 63 3.95 7.24 4.58
CA VAL A 63 3.21 8.20 3.75
C VAL A 63 3.13 9.57 4.44
N LYS A 64 2.83 9.61 5.75
CA LYS A 64 2.78 10.86 6.54
C LYS A 64 4.14 11.54 6.65
N ALA A 65 5.23 10.79 6.76
CA ALA A 65 6.58 11.31 6.84
C ALA A 65 7.09 11.90 5.52
N MET A 66 6.40 11.62 4.41
CA MET A 66 6.76 12.11 3.08
C MET A 66 5.56 12.85 2.46
N PRO A 67 5.30 14.12 2.83
CA PRO A 67 4.15 14.88 2.32
C PRO A 67 4.16 15.10 0.80
N TRP A 68 5.33 15.02 0.16
CA TRP A 68 5.44 14.97 -1.31
C TRP A 68 4.95 13.63 -1.91
N LEU A 69 4.55 12.69 -1.05
CA LEU A 69 3.84 11.48 -1.45
C LEU A 69 2.33 11.66 -1.54
N THR A 70 1.74 12.59 -0.82
CA THR A 70 0.31 12.88 -0.91
C THR A 70 0.11 13.97 -1.97
N GLY A 71 -0.22 13.57 -3.19
CA GLY A 71 -0.46 14.47 -4.33
C GLY A 71 -1.42 13.84 -5.34
#